data_AF-A0A2R6I399-F1
#
_entry.id   AF-A0A2R6I399-F1
#
_cell.length_a   1.000
_cell.length_b   1.000
_cell.length_c   1.000
_cell.angle_alpha   90.00
_cell.angle_beta   90.00
_cell.angle_gamma   90.00
#
_symmetry.space_group_name_H-M   'P 1'
#
loop_
_entity.id
_entity.type
_entity.pdbx_description
1 polymer ?
#
loop_
_entity_poly.entity_id
_entity_poly.type
_entity_poly.pdbx_seq_one_letter_code
_entity_poly.pdbx_strand_id
1 'polypeptide(L)'
;MKKVLATVGIGNATVDTVLPSETVRPGETVDAEIQVDGGSAPQEVRHIDLEFETYYRTDDGRMEGTVDTVRLSDGFTVEPDESRTIPTEIEIPRGTPLTMGGVDVWLETELDVAGVDPEDKDYLDVQPTERMQAVFDAAESLGLSLRTARNEEVAGWGHNRFSQEFEFRPSGGPFAGDLDELELVFDPAPERLTVAVEVDRQGGLLSEMTDTDERKESLTVETADAAAVERDLREILERHV
;
A
#
# COMPACT_ATOMS: atom_id res chain seq x y z
N MET A 1 2.22 25.29 16.11
CA MET A 1 0.84 25.68 16.51
C MET A 1 0.00 24.43 16.46
N LYS A 2 -0.47 23.90 17.60
CA LYS A 2 -1.36 22.74 17.64
C LYS A 2 -2.74 23.16 17.09
N LYS A 3 -3.19 22.51 16.02
CA LYS A 3 -4.58 22.62 15.55
C LYS A 3 -5.43 21.78 16.50
N VAL A 4 -6.21 22.43 17.35
CA VAL A 4 -7.26 21.77 18.13
C VAL A 4 -8.49 21.70 17.22
N LEU A 5 -8.72 20.54 16.62
CA LEU A 5 -9.99 20.18 16.00
C LEU A 5 -10.71 19.23 16.95
N ALA A 6 -11.29 19.77 18.03
CA ALA A 6 -12.24 19.03 18.82
C ALA A 6 -13.64 19.27 18.24
N THR A 7 -14.27 18.25 17.66
CA THR A 7 -15.71 17.95 17.81
C THR A 7 -16.14 16.72 17.00
N VAL A 8 -15.95 15.52 17.59
CA VAL A 8 -16.93 14.41 17.74
C VAL A 8 -16.48 13.67 19.02
N GLY A 9 -17.38 13.35 19.98
CA GLY A 9 -17.00 12.61 21.21
C GLY A 9 -16.92 13.41 22.53
N ILE A 10 -17.82 14.37 22.79
CA ILE A 10 -17.88 15.03 24.12
C ILE A 10 -18.12 13.97 25.19
N GLY A 11 -17.08 13.63 25.96
CA GLY A 11 -17.13 12.71 27.09
C GLY A 11 -16.81 11.24 26.80
N ASN A 12 -16.41 10.89 25.57
CA ASN A 12 -15.87 9.57 25.22
C ASN A 12 -14.33 9.60 25.23
N ALA A 13 -13.72 8.41 25.34
CA ALA A 13 -12.30 8.22 25.13
C ALA A 13 -11.90 8.60 23.69
N THR A 14 -10.65 8.96 23.51
CA THR A 14 -10.05 9.25 22.20
C THR A 14 -8.81 8.40 22.00
N VAL A 15 -8.45 8.17 20.75
CA VAL A 15 -7.22 7.48 20.35
C VAL A 15 -6.42 8.37 19.39
N ASP A 16 -5.10 8.26 19.44
CA ASP A 16 -4.13 8.92 18.56
C ASP A 16 -2.96 7.97 18.37
N THR A 17 -2.64 7.62 17.13
CA THR A 17 -1.51 6.77 16.78
C THR A 17 -0.33 7.63 16.38
N VAL A 18 0.74 7.57 17.17
CA VAL A 18 1.93 8.37 16.93
C VAL A 18 3.02 7.52 16.30
N LEU A 19 3.32 7.82 15.04
CA LEU A 19 4.45 7.27 14.29
C LEU A 19 5.67 8.20 14.37
N PRO A 20 6.91 7.67 14.43
CA PRO A 20 8.13 8.47 14.41
C PRO A 20 8.37 9.14 13.05
N SER A 21 7.81 8.57 11.98
CA SER A 21 7.80 9.12 10.63
C SER A 21 6.55 8.65 9.90
N GLU A 22 5.94 9.54 9.12
CA GLU A 22 4.86 9.20 8.17
C GLU A 22 5.42 8.50 6.92
N THR A 23 6.73 8.59 6.67
CA THR A 23 7.38 7.93 5.54
C THR A 23 7.79 6.51 5.93
N VAL A 24 7.24 5.53 5.22
CA VAL A 24 7.45 4.11 5.49
C VAL A 24 7.73 3.34 4.20
N ARG A 25 8.16 2.08 4.32
CA ARG A 25 8.31 1.16 3.18
C ARG A 25 7.55 -0.14 3.41
N PRO A 26 7.04 -0.79 2.35
CA PRO A 26 6.41 -2.11 2.49
C PRO A 26 7.36 -3.14 3.13
N GLY A 27 6.87 -3.85 4.15
CA GLY A 27 7.62 -4.84 4.91
C GLY A 27 8.61 -4.28 5.95
N GLU A 28 8.64 -2.97 6.16
CA GLU A 28 9.37 -2.32 7.26
C GLU A 28 8.61 -2.52 8.58
N THR A 29 9.34 -2.58 9.70
CA THR A 29 8.75 -2.50 11.04
C THR A 29 9.05 -1.14 11.63
N VAL A 30 8.02 -0.43 12.09
CA VAL A 30 8.14 0.89 12.70
C VAL A 30 7.71 0.83 14.16
N ASP A 31 8.46 1.52 15.03
CA ASP A 31 8.00 1.81 16.39
C ASP A 31 6.77 2.72 16.31
N ALA A 32 5.80 2.54 17.20
CA ALA A 32 4.62 3.38 17.31
C ALA A 32 4.15 3.51 18.76
N GLU A 33 3.40 4.56 19.05
CA GLU A 33 2.73 4.76 20.34
C GLU A 33 1.24 4.96 20.11
N ILE A 34 0.40 4.08 20.67
CA ILE A 34 -1.04 4.30 20.71
C ILE A 34 -1.37 5.08 21.98
N GLN A 35 -1.82 6.32 21.83
CA GLN A 35 -2.21 7.18 22.93
C GLN A 35 -3.73 7.13 23.08
N VAL A 36 -4.18 6.74 24.27
CA VAL A 36 -5.59 6.65 24.61
C VAL A 36 -5.87 7.57 25.78
N ASP A 37 -6.75 8.55 25.57
CA ASP A 37 -7.20 9.47 26.60
C ASP A 37 -8.63 9.13 27.00
N GLY A 38 -8.86 8.97 28.30
CA GLY A 38 -10.16 8.64 28.87
C GLY A 38 -11.16 9.80 28.80
N GLY A 39 -12.42 9.45 28.59
CA GLY A 39 -13.51 10.41 28.54
C GLY A 39 -14.02 10.85 29.91
N SER A 40 -15.34 11.02 30.02
CA SER A 40 -16.03 11.50 31.23
C SER A 40 -16.53 10.38 32.16
N ALA A 41 -16.48 9.12 31.69
CA ALA A 41 -16.87 7.93 32.41
C ALA A 41 -15.89 6.79 32.07
N PRO A 42 -15.74 5.77 32.94
CA PRO A 42 -14.91 4.62 32.64
C PRO A 42 -15.41 3.88 31.38
N GLN A 43 -14.50 3.48 30.49
CA GLN A 43 -14.82 2.74 29.27
C GLN A 43 -13.96 1.48 29.16
N GLU A 44 -14.60 0.36 28.81
CA GLU A 44 -13.94 -0.90 28.51
C GLU A 44 -13.58 -0.93 27.02
N VAL A 45 -12.28 -0.93 26.74
CA VAL A 45 -11.67 -1.19 25.43
C VAL A 45 -11.45 -2.69 25.33
N ARG A 46 -12.11 -3.35 24.38
CA ARG A 46 -12.05 -4.80 24.19
C ARG A 46 -10.81 -5.20 23.40
N HIS A 47 -10.47 -4.44 22.37
CA HIS A 47 -9.23 -4.53 21.59
C HIS A 47 -8.99 -3.22 20.84
N ILE A 48 -7.83 -3.11 20.20
CA ILE A 48 -7.48 -2.03 19.29
C ILE A 48 -7.23 -2.66 17.93
N ASP A 49 -7.90 -2.18 16.88
CA ASP A 49 -7.61 -2.57 15.51
C ASP A 49 -6.80 -1.49 14.80
N LEU A 50 -5.79 -1.94 14.05
CA LEU A 50 -4.94 -1.13 13.19
C LEU A 50 -5.13 -1.62 11.74
N GLU A 51 -5.75 -0.82 10.90
CA GLU A 51 -6.11 -1.17 9.54
C GLU A 51 -5.28 -0.36 8.55
N PHE A 52 -4.55 -1.05 7.68
CA PHE A 52 -3.88 -0.41 6.55
C PHE A 52 -4.86 -0.32 5.41
N GLU A 53 -5.12 0.87 4.93
CA GLU A 53 -6.17 1.10 3.97
C GLU A 53 -5.70 1.96 2.81
N THR A 54 -6.44 1.82 1.71
CA THR A 54 -6.23 2.60 0.49
C THR A 54 -7.56 2.70 -0.25
N TYR A 55 -7.57 3.56 -1.26
CA TYR A 55 -8.59 3.47 -2.29
C TYR A 55 -8.14 2.63 -3.48
N TYR A 56 -9.10 1.96 -4.12
CA TYR A 56 -8.93 1.27 -5.40
C TYR A 56 -10.12 1.55 -6.34
N ARG A 57 -9.94 1.29 -7.62
CA ARG A 57 -10.94 1.54 -8.67
C ARG A 57 -11.65 0.26 -9.06
N THR A 58 -12.96 0.35 -9.21
CA THR A 58 -13.86 -0.68 -9.74
C THR A 58 -14.62 -0.10 -10.94
N ASP A 59 -15.37 -0.95 -11.64
CA ASP A 59 -16.29 -0.52 -12.70
C ASP A 59 -17.32 0.51 -12.21
N ASP A 60 -17.69 0.45 -10.93
CA ASP A 60 -18.70 1.30 -10.30
C ASP A 60 -18.12 2.58 -9.66
N GLY A 61 -16.79 2.70 -9.56
CA GLY A 61 -16.12 3.92 -9.06
C GLY A 61 -14.92 3.66 -8.14
N ARG A 62 -14.66 4.59 -7.23
CA ARG A 62 -13.59 4.47 -6.23
C ARG A 62 -14.17 3.79 -4.98
N MET A 63 -13.54 2.71 -4.52
CA MET A 63 -13.88 2.01 -3.28
C MET A 63 -12.71 2.07 -2.30
N GLU A 64 -13.03 2.00 -1.02
CA GLU A 64 -12.05 1.80 0.06
C GLU A 64 -11.74 0.31 0.20
N GLY A 65 -10.47 0.00 0.45
CA GLY A 65 -10.01 -1.37 0.57
C GLY A 65 -8.95 -1.51 1.65
N THR A 66 -9.18 -2.46 2.55
CA THR A 66 -8.23 -2.88 3.57
C THR A 66 -7.13 -3.74 2.93
N VAL A 67 -5.88 -3.32 3.13
CA VAL A 67 -4.66 -4.05 2.75
C VAL A 67 -4.38 -5.17 3.75
N ASP A 68 -4.47 -4.86 5.06
CA ASP A 68 -4.30 -5.80 6.16
C ASP A 68 -4.84 -5.20 7.47
N THR A 69 -5.13 -6.04 8.46
CA THR A 69 -5.63 -5.65 9.79
C THR A 69 -4.77 -6.29 10.88
N VAL A 70 -4.24 -5.47 11.79
CA VAL A 70 -3.49 -5.91 12.96
C VAL A 70 -4.29 -5.60 14.23
N ARG A 71 -4.61 -6.64 15.00
CA ARG A 71 -5.31 -6.49 16.28
C ARG A 71 -4.34 -6.47 17.45
N LEU A 72 -4.41 -5.43 18.27
CA LEU A 72 -3.62 -5.27 19.49
C LEU A 72 -4.45 -5.51 20.76
N SER A 73 -3.76 -6.04 21.78
CA SER A 73 -4.18 -6.22 23.18
C SER A 73 -5.30 -7.24 23.47
N ASP A 74 -5.34 -7.70 24.72
CA ASP A 74 -6.43 -8.53 25.29
C ASP A 74 -7.53 -7.67 25.99
N GLY A 75 -7.54 -6.35 25.76
CA GLY A 75 -8.48 -5.39 26.34
C GLY A 75 -8.04 -4.73 27.66
N PHE A 76 -8.63 -3.58 27.98
CA PHE A 76 -8.41 -2.80 29.21
C PHE A 76 -9.56 -1.83 29.51
N THR A 77 -9.62 -1.33 30.74
CA THR A 77 -10.49 -0.19 31.08
C THR A 77 -9.65 1.09 31.10
N VAL A 78 -10.14 2.14 30.45
CA VAL A 78 -9.62 3.51 30.59
C VAL A 78 -10.55 4.30 31.51
N GLU A 79 -9.99 4.86 32.57
CA GLU A 79 -10.73 5.66 33.55
C GLU A 79 -10.90 7.12 33.09
N PRO A 80 -11.85 7.89 33.66
CA PRO A 80 -12.01 9.30 33.34
C PRO A 80 -10.73 10.10 33.58
N ASP A 81 -10.38 10.97 32.63
CA ASP A 81 -9.17 11.80 32.64
C ASP A 81 -7.83 11.01 32.72
N GLU A 82 -7.84 9.68 32.52
CA GLU A 82 -6.63 8.86 32.40
C GLU A 82 -6.00 9.04 31.01
N SER A 83 -4.70 9.28 30.96
CA SER A 83 -3.92 9.15 29.72
C SER A 83 -3.10 7.87 29.77
N ARG A 84 -3.27 7.02 28.77
CA ARG A 84 -2.54 5.76 28.61
C ARG A 84 -1.77 5.77 27.30
N THR A 85 -0.50 5.36 27.36
CA THR A 85 0.34 5.17 26.18
C THR A 85 0.72 3.71 26.06
N ILE A 86 0.49 3.12 24.90
CA ILE A 86 0.80 1.72 24.59
C ILE A 86 1.90 1.73 23.51
N PRO A 87 3.17 1.50 23.89
CA PRO A 87 4.23 1.34 22.90
C PRO A 87 4.04 0.01 22.15
N THR A 88 4.15 0.05 20.82
CA THR A 88 4.00 -1.10 19.95
C THR A 88 4.96 -1.03 18.77
N GLU A 89 5.13 -2.15 18.09
CA GLU A 89 5.79 -2.21 16.77
C GLU A 89 4.73 -2.57 15.74
N ILE A 90 4.78 -1.93 14.57
CA ILE A 90 3.86 -2.16 13.47
C ILE A 90 4.68 -2.62 12.26
N GLU A 91 4.44 -3.84 11.75
CA GLU A 91 4.97 -4.28 10.46
C GLU A 91 4.06 -3.74 9.35
N ILE A 92 4.59 -2.91 8.47
CA ILE A 92 3.89 -2.43 7.28
C ILE A 92 3.66 -3.62 6.34
N PRO A 93 2.42 -3.93 5.94
CA PRO A 93 2.16 -5.05 5.06
C PRO A 93 2.98 -4.97 3.77
N ARG A 94 3.51 -6.11 3.32
CA ARG A 94 4.35 -6.13 2.11
C ARG A 94 3.57 -5.71 0.87
N GLY A 95 2.27 -6.02 0.83
CA GLY A 95 1.35 -5.64 -0.24
C GLY A 95 0.83 -4.20 -0.17
N THR A 96 1.31 -3.37 0.77
CA THR A 96 0.89 -1.96 0.86
C THR A 96 1.27 -1.21 -0.41
N PRO A 97 0.31 -0.56 -1.10
CA PRO A 97 0.59 0.24 -2.29
C PRO A 97 1.54 1.39 -2.00
N LEU A 98 2.29 1.80 -3.02
CA LEU A 98 3.13 3.00 -2.98
C LEU A 98 2.26 4.25 -3.12
N THR A 99 2.59 5.31 -2.37
CA THR A 99 1.92 6.62 -2.49
C THR A 99 2.41 7.39 -3.70
N MET A 100 1.97 6.92 -4.87
CA MET A 100 2.39 7.42 -6.17
C MET A 100 1.17 7.56 -7.09
N GLY A 101 1.21 8.52 -8.02
CA GLY A 101 0.14 8.69 -9.00
C GLY A 101 -1.21 9.12 -8.42
N GLY A 102 -1.24 9.65 -7.19
CA GLY A 102 -2.47 10.03 -6.48
C GLY A 102 -3.12 8.88 -5.70
N VAL A 103 -2.42 7.77 -5.51
CA VAL A 103 -2.78 6.73 -4.54
C VAL A 103 -2.47 7.23 -3.13
N ASP A 104 -3.47 7.16 -2.26
CA ASP A 104 -3.37 7.50 -0.84
C ASP A 104 -3.40 6.20 -0.03
N VAL A 105 -2.51 6.09 0.96
CA VAL A 105 -2.52 5.03 1.96
C VAL A 105 -2.61 5.67 3.33
N TRP A 106 -3.36 5.06 4.24
CA TRP A 106 -3.42 5.49 5.63
C TRP A 106 -3.49 4.30 6.58
N LEU A 107 -3.13 4.56 7.83
CA LEU A 107 -3.36 3.69 8.98
C LEU A 107 -4.60 4.21 9.71
N GLU A 108 -5.63 3.38 9.81
CA GLU A 108 -6.81 3.64 10.65
C GLU A 108 -6.67 2.89 11.96
N THR A 109 -6.91 3.58 13.08
CA THR A 109 -6.87 3.01 14.42
C THR A 109 -8.24 3.09 15.05
N GLU A 110 -8.79 1.96 15.48
CA GLU A 110 -10.11 1.89 16.11
C GLU A 110 -10.01 1.25 17.51
N LEU A 111 -10.66 1.87 18.51
CA LEU A 111 -10.86 1.27 19.83
C LEU A 111 -12.24 0.60 19.90
N ASP A 112 -12.27 -0.73 20.00
CA ASP A 112 -13.52 -1.50 20.13
C ASP A 112 -14.11 -1.33 21.54
N VAL A 113 -15.07 -0.42 21.70
CA VAL A 113 -15.71 -0.08 22.99
C VAL A 113 -17.22 -0.31 22.92
N ALA A 114 -17.92 -0.16 24.04
CA ALA A 114 -19.38 -0.12 24.00
C ALA A 114 -19.86 1.26 23.51
N GLY A 115 -20.58 1.31 22.39
CA GLY A 115 -21.22 2.54 21.91
C GLY A 115 -20.70 2.97 20.55
N VAL A 116 -20.02 4.12 20.50
CA VAL A 116 -19.36 4.64 19.31
C VAL A 116 -17.87 4.45 19.52
N ASP A 117 -17.23 3.75 18.58
CA ASP A 117 -15.81 3.43 18.63
C ASP A 117 -14.98 4.69 18.34
N PRO A 118 -14.01 5.03 19.21
CA PRO A 118 -13.02 6.06 18.92
C PRO A 118 -12.12 5.64 17.77
N GLU A 119 -11.92 6.54 16.82
CA GLU A 119 -11.16 6.32 15.59
C GLU A 119 -10.07 7.38 15.43
N ASP A 120 -8.97 7.02 14.79
CA ASP A 120 -7.89 7.90 14.33
C ASP A 120 -7.38 7.47 12.95
N LYS A 121 -6.83 8.42 12.17
CA LYS A 121 -6.46 8.21 10.77
C LYS A 121 -5.19 8.97 10.39
N ASP A 122 -4.12 8.21 10.15
CA ASP A 122 -2.79 8.74 9.78
C ASP A 122 -2.45 8.42 8.32
N TYR A 123 -2.30 9.44 7.48
CA TYR A 123 -1.81 9.24 6.11
C TYR A 123 -0.32 8.89 6.10
N LEU A 124 0.03 7.89 5.30
CA LEU A 124 1.39 7.38 5.17
C LEU A 124 1.97 7.79 3.82
N ASP A 125 3.25 8.14 3.80
CA ASP A 125 4.04 8.26 2.57
C ASP A 125 4.81 6.95 2.34
N VAL A 126 4.20 6.04 1.61
CA VAL A 126 4.72 4.70 1.33
C VAL A 126 5.69 4.74 0.13
N GLN A 127 6.97 4.66 0.43
CA GLN A 127 8.06 4.74 -0.55
C GLN A 127 8.43 3.35 -1.11
N PRO A 128 8.95 3.27 -2.36
CA PRO A 128 9.39 2.03 -2.96
C PRO A 128 10.44 1.31 -2.09
N THR A 129 10.42 -0.02 -2.04
CA THR A 129 11.57 -0.79 -1.54
C THR A 129 12.76 -0.67 -2.51
N GLU A 130 13.97 -1.05 -2.09
CA GLU A 130 15.15 -1.00 -2.98
C GLU A 130 14.97 -1.83 -4.25
N ARG A 131 14.29 -2.98 -4.17
CA ARG A 131 13.99 -3.83 -5.33
C ARG A 131 12.97 -3.20 -6.27
N MET A 132 11.93 -2.55 -5.71
CA MET A 132 10.95 -1.81 -6.52
C MET A 132 11.63 -0.63 -7.22
N GLN A 133 12.49 0.11 -6.51
CA GLN A 133 13.27 1.21 -7.08
C GLN A 133 14.15 0.74 -8.24
N ALA A 134 14.81 -0.41 -8.10
CA ALA A 134 15.63 -0.97 -9.17
C ALA A 134 14.82 -1.28 -10.45
N VAL A 135 13.53 -1.63 -10.32
CA VAL A 135 12.62 -1.82 -11.46
C VAL A 135 12.25 -0.49 -12.11
N PHE A 136 11.95 0.55 -11.32
CA PHE A 136 11.70 1.89 -11.83
C PHE A 136 12.92 2.45 -12.57
N ASP A 137 14.11 2.33 -11.99
CA ASP A 137 15.37 2.79 -12.56
C ASP A 137 15.70 2.05 -13.86
N ALA A 138 15.46 0.72 -13.88
CA ALA A 138 15.62 -0.10 -15.07
C ALA A 138 14.69 0.36 -16.21
N ALA A 139 13.39 0.56 -15.94
CA ALA A 139 12.45 1.07 -16.93
C ALA A 139 12.87 2.45 -17.46
N GLU A 140 13.30 3.36 -16.58
CA GLU A 140 13.77 4.69 -16.95
C GLU A 140 15.02 4.62 -17.86
N SER A 141 15.97 3.76 -17.55
CA SER A 141 17.19 3.57 -18.34
C SER A 141 16.92 3.05 -19.76
N LEU A 142 15.82 2.32 -19.95
CA LEU A 142 15.33 1.87 -21.25
C LEU A 142 14.55 2.95 -22.02
N GLY A 143 14.46 4.16 -21.48
CA GLY A 143 13.76 5.29 -22.10
C GLY A 143 12.26 5.29 -21.86
N LEU A 144 11.78 4.56 -20.85
CA LEU A 144 10.38 4.56 -20.43
C LEU A 144 10.16 5.59 -19.32
N SER A 145 8.95 6.09 -19.21
CA SER A 145 8.59 7.00 -18.11
C SER A 145 7.23 6.62 -17.56
N LEU A 146 7.15 6.57 -16.22
CA LEU A 146 5.92 6.32 -15.52
C LEU A 146 4.87 7.36 -15.89
N ARG A 147 3.68 6.88 -16.26
CA ARG A 147 2.53 7.70 -16.64
C ARG A 147 1.45 7.66 -15.59
N THR A 148 1.12 6.48 -15.10
CA THR A 148 0.09 6.31 -14.08
C THR A 148 0.55 5.27 -13.06
N ALA A 149 0.09 5.44 -11.82
CA ALA A 149 0.16 4.44 -10.78
C ALA A 149 -1.23 4.40 -10.14
N ARG A 150 -1.90 3.24 -10.15
CA ARG A 150 -3.30 3.11 -9.70
C ARG A 150 -3.53 1.77 -9.05
N ASN A 151 -4.39 1.74 -8.05
CA ASN A 151 -4.95 0.50 -7.55
C ASN A 151 -6.23 0.21 -8.34
N GLU A 152 -6.29 -0.90 -9.06
CA GLU A 152 -7.53 -1.38 -9.68
C GLU A 152 -7.93 -2.75 -9.11
N GLU A 153 -9.22 -3.01 -9.14
CA GLU A 153 -9.84 -4.23 -8.65
C GLU A 153 -9.36 -5.46 -9.44
N VAL A 154 -8.80 -6.46 -8.78
CA VAL A 154 -8.37 -7.73 -9.39
C VAL A 154 -9.18 -8.91 -8.85
N ALA A 155 -9.62 -9.79 -9.74
CA ALA A 155 -10.28 -11.02 -9.35
C ALA A 155 -9.24 -12.12 -9.01
N GLY A 156 -9.16 -12.53 -7.74
CA GLY A 156 -8.45 -13.74 -7.34
C GLY A 156 -6.93 -13.64 -7.22
N TRP A 157 -6.38 -12.43 -7.00
CA TRP A 157 -4.95 -12.24 -6.78
C TRP A 157 -4.64 -12.04 -5.29
N GLY A 158 -3.93 -13.00 -4.69
CA GLY A 158 -3.60 -12.95 -3.26
C GLY A 158 -4.84 -12.92 -2.37
N HIS A 159 -4.73 -12.24 -1.22
CA HIS A 159 -5.84 -12.02 -0.29
C HIS A 159 -6.64 -10.74 -0.57
N ASN A 160 -6.08 -9.83 -1.38
CA ASN A 160 -6.62 -8.48 -1.58
C ASN A 160 -7.44 -8.42 -2.87
N ARG A 161 -8.45 -7.56 -2.89
CA ARG A 161 -9.34 -7.37 -4.05
C ARG A 161 -8.79 -6.41 -5.09
N PHE A 162 -7.58 -5.91 -4.91
CA PHE A 162 -6.94 -4.93 -5.79
C PHE A 162 -5.44 -5.17 -5.85
N SER A 163 -4.81 -4.65 -6.90
CA SER A 163 -3.35 -4.56 -7.02
C SER A 163 -2.96 -3.19 -7.55
N GLN A 164 -1.76 -2.74 -7.22
CA GLN A 164 -1.22 -1.51 -7.79
C GLN A 164 -0.55 -1.80 -9.15
N GLU A 165 -1.05 -1.16 -10.19
CA GLU A 165 -0.46 -1.12 -11.52
C GLU A 165 0.37 0.12 -11.72
N PHE A 166 1.50 -0.05 -12.39
CA PHE A 166 2.36 1.02 -12.86
C PHE A 166 2.43 0.99 -14.39
N GLU A 167 1.86 2.01 -15.03
CA GLU A 167 1.86 2.17 -16.48
C GLU A 167 3.04 3.06 -16.90
N PHE A 168 3.86 2.59 -17.82
CA PHE A 168 4.96 3.31 -18.42
C PHE A 168 4.73 3.46 -19.91
N ARG A 169 5.23 4.56 -20.47
CA ARG A 169 5.28 4.77 -21.93
C ARG A 169 6.64 5.24 -22.37
N PRO A 170 7.07 4.92 -23.60
CA PRO A 170 8.30 5.48 -24.14
C PRO A 170 8.31 7.00 -24.10
N SER A 171 9.41 7.54 -23.62
CA SER A 171 9.76 8.96 -23.70
C SER A 171 11.03 9.19 -24.54
N GLY A 172 11.70 8.11 -24.93
CA GLY A 172 12.87 8.06 -25.82
C GLY A 172 13.46 6.65 -25.84
N GLY A 173 14.74 6.54 -26.20
CA GLY A 173 15.46 5.27 -26.09
C GLY A 173 15.13 4.23 -27.17
N PRO A 174 15.57 2.97 -26.97
CA PRO A 174 15.53 1.93 -27.99
C PRO A 174 14.12 1.45 -28.37
N PHE A 175 13.11 1.67 -27.54
CA PHE A 175 11.74 1.20 -27.76
C PHE A 175 10.79 2.30 -28.26
N ALA A 176 11.31 3.50 -28.55
CA ALA A 176 10.49 4.61 -29.00
C ALA A 176 9.90 4.36 -30.40
N GLY A 177 8.58 4.23 -30.49
CA GLY A 177 7.84 4.01 -31.74
C GLY A 177 7.54 2.55 -32.05
N ASP A 178 8.13 1.62 -31.29
CA ASP A 178 7.85 0.18 -31.40
C ASP A 178 7.01 -0.33 -30.21
N LEU A 179 7.12 0.32 -29.04
CA LEU A 179 6.31 0.07 -27.84
C LEU A 179 5.27 1.19 -27.65
N ASP A 180 4.02 0.85 -27.36
CA ASP A 180 2.96 1.78 -26.94
C ASP A 180 2.96 1.96 -25.42
N GLU A 181 2.91 0.86 -24.65
CA GLU A 181 2.90 0.88 -23.18
C GLU A 181 3.45 -0.39 -22.51
N LEU A 182 3.98 -0.21 -21.31
CA LEU A 182 4.44 -1.27 -20.40
C LEU A 182 3.68 -1.13 -19.09
N GLU A 183 3.04 -2.20 -18.63
CA GLU A 183 2.36 -2.25 -17.35
C GLU A 183 3.06 -3.24 -16.42
N LEU A 184 3.27 -2.82 -15.17
CA LEU A 184 3.94 -3.60 -14.15
C LEU A 184 3.05 -3.74 -12.90
N VAL A 185 2.98 -4.94 -12.34
CA VAL A 185 2.37 -5.20 -11.04
C VAL A 185 3.38 -5.89 -10.13
N PHE A 186 3.50 -5.38 -8.91
CA PHE A 186 4.49 -5.86 -7.94
C PHE A 186 3.87 -6.83 -6.94
N ASP A 187 4.48 -8.02 -6.80
CA ASP A 187 4.18 -9.03 -5.78
C ASP A 187 5.42 -9.20 -4.86
N PRO A 188 5.53 -8.38 -3.81
CA PRO A 188 6.68 -8.38 -2.93
C PRO A 188 6.66 -9.55 -1.92
N ALA A 189 7.81 -10.21 -1.78
CA ALA A 189 8.08 -11.22 -0.76
C ALA A 189 9.35 -10.85 0.04
N PRO A 190 9.65 -11.51 1.18
CA PRO A 190 10.79 -11.13 2.02
C PRO A 190 12.14 -11.07 1.30
N GLU A 191 12.41 -12.01 0.39
CA GLU A 191 13.73 -12.15 -0.26
C GLU A 191 13.71 -11.86 -1.76
N ARG A 192 12.53 -11.58 -2.33
CA ARG A 192 12.36 -11.36 -3.77
C ARG A 192 11.18 -10.43 -4.04
N LEU A 193 11.22 -9.78 -5.19
CA LEU A 193 10.07 -9.12 -5.78
C LEU A 193 9.71 -9.86 -7.07
N THR A 194 8.50 -10.39 -7.18
CA THR A 194 7.98 -10.86 -8.45
C THR A 194 7.28 -9.67 -9.13
N VAL A 195 7.57 -9.45 -10.40
CA VAL A 195 6.95 -8.39 -11.21
C VAL A 195 6.20 -9.07 -12.34
N ALA A 196 4.88 -8.93 -12.38
CA ALA A 196 4.11 -9.27 -13.57
C ALA A 196 4.33 -8.16 -14.61
N VAL A 197 4.53 -8.56 -15.87
CA VAL A 197 4.88 -7.66 -16.96
C VAL A 197 3.87 -7.83 -18.11
N GLU A 198 3.31 -6.73 -18.56
CA GLU A 198 2.40 -6.67 -19.70
C GLU A 198 2.87 -5.60 -20.70
N VAL A 199 2.81 -5.93 -21.99
CA VAL A 199 3.39 -5.15 -23.08
C VAL A 199 2.34 -4.96 -24.18
N ASP A 200 2.07 -3.70 -24.56
CA ASP A 200 1.17 -3.30 -25.67
C ASP A 200 -0.23 -3.90 -25.63
N ARG A 201 -0.80 -4.13 -24.44
CA ARG A 201 -2.14 -4.69 -24.29
C ARG A 201 -3.17 -3.59 -24.09
N GLN A 202 -4.24 -3.61 -24.90
CA GLN A 202 -5.41 -2.77 -24.66
C GLN A 202 -6.26 -3.36 -23.54
N GLY A 203 -6.29 -2.73 -22.36
CA GLY A 203 -7.28 -3.09 -21.34
C GLY A 203 -6.93 -2.78 -19.90
N GLY A 204 -5.64 -2.74 -19.54
CA GLY A 204 -5.17 -2.51 -18.16
C GLY A 204 -5.57 -3.59 -17.15
N LEU A 205 -4.63 -3.99 -16.29
CA LEU A 205 -4.62 -4.99 -15.22
C LEU A 205 -5.14 -6.43 -15.52
N LEU A 206 -6.16 -6.58 -16.35
CA LEU A 206 -7.10 -7.70 -16.33
C LEU A 206 -7.91 -7.68 -17.63
N SER A 207 -7.74 -8.65 -18.52
CA SER A 207 -8.91 -9.04 -19.33
C SER A 207 -9.64 -10.25 -18.74
N GLU A 208 -8.94 -11.22 -18.13
CA GLU A 208 -9.57 -12.46 -17.63
C GLU A 208 -8.61 -13.25 -16.72
N MET A 209 -8.53 -12.97 -15.40
CA MET A 209 -7.76 -13.84 -14.48
C MET A 209 -8.46 -15.17 -14.16
N THR A 210 -9.61 -15.45 -14.78
CA THR A 210 -10.14 -16.81 -14.96
C THR A 210 -9.77 -17.33 -16.35
N ASP A 211 -9.13 -18.50 -16.35
CA ASP A 211 -8.73 -19.35 -17.47
C ASP A 211 -7.31 -19.19 -18.02
N THR A 212 -6.47 -20.14 -17.61
CA THR A 212 -5.63 -21.01 -18.45
C THR A 212 -5.39 -20.50 -19.89
N ASP A 213 -4.11 -20.28 -20.22
CA ASP A 213 -3.51 -20.30 -21.58
C ASP A 213 -3.03 -18.96 -22.19
N GLU A 214 -2.81 -17.91 -21.38
CA GLU A 214 -1.99 -16.75 -21.80
C GLU A 214 -0.63 -16.73 -21.07
N ARG A 215 0.46 -16.64 -21.83
CA ARG A 215 1.83 -16.57 -21.27
C ARG A 215 2.03 -15.22 -20.60
N LYS A 216 1.80 -15.16 -19.29
CA LYS A 216 2.15 -13.99 -18.47
C LYS A 216 3.66 -13.94 -18.34
N GLU A 217 4.26 -12.88 -18.88
CA GLU A 217 5.68 -12.61 -18.66
C GLU A 217 5.85 -12.13 -17.20
N SER A 218 6.92 -12.59 -16.57
CA SER A 218 7.24 -12.16 -15.21
C SER A 218 8.74 -12.08 -15.02
N LEU A 219 9.14 -11.16 -14.15
CA LEU A 219 10.51 -10.95 -13.72
C LEU A 219 10.59 -11.26 -12.23
N THR A 220 11.64 -11.98 -11.80
CA THR A 220 11.96 -12.12 -10.37
C THR A 220 13.19 -11.29 -10.05
N VAL A 221 13.03 -10.30 -9.19
CA VAL A 221 14.09 -9.40 -8.73
C VAL A 221 14.52 -9.84 -7.34
N GLU A 222 15.65 -10.54 -7.26
CA GLU A 222 16.23 -10.98 -5.97
C GLU A 222 17.19 -9.93 -5.38
N THR A 223 17.80 -9.10 -6.23
CA THR A 223 18.76 -8.06 -5.84
C THR A 223 18.30 -6.68 -6.33
N ALA A 224 18.71 -5.61 -5.65
CA ALA A 224 18.44 -4.24 -6.08
C ALA A 224 19.43 -3.72 -7.15
N ASP A 225 20.04 -4.63 -7.94
CA ASP A 225 20.92 -4.25 -9.04
C ASP A 225 20.11 -3.84 -10.27
N ALA A 226 19.92 -2.54 -10.45
CA ALA A 226 19.17 -1.97 -11.56
C ALA A 226 19.69 -2.40 -12.95
N ALA A 227 20.99 -2.67 -13.12
CA ALA A 227 21.53 -3.08 -14.41
C ALA A 227 21.16 -4.53 -14.76
N ALA A 228 21.10 -5.41 -13.75
CA ALA A 228 20.61 -6.77 -13.94
C ALA A 228 19.11 -6.76 -14.29
N VAL A 229 18.33 -5.97 -13.55
CA VAL A 229 16.89 -5.77 -13.79
C VAL A 229 16.64 -5.17 -15.18
N GLU A 230 17.42 -4.17 -15.60
CA GLU A 230 17.35 -3.56 -16.93
C GLU A 230 17.53 -4.61 -18.03
N ARG A 231 18.56 -5.44 -17.93
CA ARG A 231 18.83 -6.48 -18.93
C ARG A 231 17.65 -7.45 -19.04
N ASP A 232 17.14 -7.92 -17.90
CA ASP A 232 16.06 -8.92 -17.89
C ASP A 232 14.74 -8.30 -18.41
N LEU A 233 14.45 -7.04 -18.06
CA LEU A 233 13.30 -6.30 -18.58
C LEU A 233 13.44 -6.03 -20.09
N ARG A 234 14.62 -5.63 -20.55
CA ARG A 234 14.93 -5.43 -21.97
C ARG A 234 14.68 -6.70 -22.78
N GLU A 235 15.14 -7.85 -22.29
CA GLU A 235 14.90 -9.14 -22.95
C GLU A 235 13.41 -9.46 -23.08
N ILE A 236 12.57 -9.07 -22.11
CA ILE A 236 11.11 -9.21 -22.21
C ILE A 236 10.56 -8.30 -23.29
N LEU A 237 10.92 -7.01 -23.28
CA LEU A 237 10.42 -6.03 -24.26
C LEU A 237 10.80 -6.42 -25.69
N GLU A 238 12.07 -6.81 -25.93
CA GLU A 238 12.57 -7.23 -27.25
C GLU A 238 11.87 -8.47 -27.84
N ARG A 239 11.14 -9.25 -27.02
CA ARG A 239 10.33 -10.38 -27.53
C ARG A 239 8.98 -9.95 -28.08
N HIS A 240 8.52 -8.75 -27.74
CA HIS A 240 7.17 -8.27 -28.01
C HIS A 240 7.13 -7.17 -29.07
N VAL A 241 8.24 -6.48 -29.31
CA VAL A 241 8.39 -5.45 -30.34
C VAL A 241 9.11 -5.93 -31.61
#